data_AF-A0A935K6S1-F1
#
_entry.id   AF-A0A935K6S1-F1
#
_cell.length_a   1.000
_cell.length_b   1.000
_cell.length_c   1.000
_cell.angle_alpha   90.00
_cell.angle_beta   90.00
_cell.angle_gamma   90.00
#
_symmetry.space_group_name_H-M   'P 1'
#
loop_
_entity.id
_entity.type
_entity.pdbx_description
1 polymer ?
#
loop_
_entity_poly.entity_id
_entity_poly.type
_entity_poly.pdbx_seq_one_letter_code
_entity_poly.pdbx_strand_id
1 'polypeptide(L)'
;MAVDVLQCIGFGLLFLFLTRLLIKSDKTYHYFLIASLIVVTAISPLLWKIEFSKYLPIAIANYFNRINGSLFPIFPWLNFLLAGGIFAKYFVEAREQNEEEKFISKVAIAGLITLLFWSFFYSGLFSKTLTSILPNPVFYLERLGYIFVLFYFCWLVDKKFDVKKSFVLDASRESLLVYWLHLIIIYGVFWSGKSLASRIGMTMNVIEATGATIMLIALMILAAKLWGWVKKKYPMYFPIFVKVAAAVMVILFFIS
;
A
#
# COMPACT_ATOMS: atom_id res chain seq x y z
N MET A 1 12.82 -6.86 13.71
CA MET A 1 11.91 -5.90 13.05
C MET A 1 11.59 -6.41 11.66
N ALA A 2 10.35 -6.87 11.44
CA ALA A 2 9.86 -7.24 10.11
C ALA A 2 9.34 -5.99 9.40
N VAL A 3 9.48 -5.91 8.06
CA VAL A 3 8.98 -4.75 7.31
C VAL A 3 7.48 -4.89 7.10
N ASP A 4 6.75 -3.87 7.53
CA ASP A 4 5.30 -3.74 7.35
C ASP A 4 4.96 -2.93 6.09
N VAL A 5 3.66 -2.84 5.76
CA VAL A 5 3.23 -2.12 4.55
C VAL A 5 3.51 -0.62 4.66
N LEU A 6 3.53 -0.05 5.87
CA LEU A 6 3.72 1.38 6.09
C LEU A 6 5.16 1.78 5.75
N GLN A 7 6.12 0.97 6.19
CA GLN A 7 7.53 1.13 5.83
C GLN A 7 7.76 0.91 4.33
N CYS A 8 7.08 -0.06 3.72
CA CYS A 8 7.14 -0.28 2.27
C CYS A 8 6.58 0.91 1.47
N ILE A 9 5.41 1.44 1.85
CA ILE A 9 4.80 2.61 1.21
C ILE A 9 5.68 3.84 1.44
N GLY A 10 6.16 4.06 2.67
CA GLY A 10 7.05 5.17 3.01
C GLY A 10 8.33 5.16 2.17
N PHE A 11 8.98 4.00 2.05
CA PHE A 11 10.14 3.83 1.18
C PHE A 11 9.80 4.14 -0.29
N GLY A 12 8.72 3.56 -0.83
CA GLY A 12 8.40 3.75 -2.25
C GLY A 12 7.97 5.18 -2.59
N LEU A 13 7.26 5.88 -1.69
CA LEU A 13 6.95 7.30 -1.86
C LEU A 13 8.22 8.16 -1.81
N LEU A 14 9.14 7.87 -0.88
CA LEU A 14 10.43 8.53 -0.82
C LEU A 14 11.25 8.28 -2.09
N PHE A 15 11.25 7.05 -2.61
CA PHE A 15 11.89 6.69 -3.87
C PHE A 15 11.33 7.50 -5.04
N LEU A 16 10.00 7.56 -5.19
CA LEU A 16 9.35 8.36 -6.23
C LEU A 16 9.69 9.85 -6.09
N PHE A 17 9.68 10.37 -4.86
CA PHE A 17 10.00 11.78 -4.59
C PHE A 17 11.45 12.12 -4.94
N LEU A 18 12.41 11.35 -4.44
CA LEU A 18 13.84 11.58 -4.69
C LEU A 18 14.17 11.42 -6.18
N THR A 19 13.67 10.38 -6.84
CA THR A 19 13.91 10.19 -8.27
C THR A 19 13.26 11.29 -9.11
N ARG A 20 12.11 11.82 -8.69
CA ARG A 20 11.50 12.99 -9.32
C ARG A 20 12.33 14.27 -9.16
N LEU A 21 12.96 14.48 -7.99
CA LEU A 21 13.86 15.61 -7.79
C LEU A 21 15.11 15.55 -8.68
N LEU A 22 15.63 14.34 -8.89
CA LEU A 22 16.82 14.11 -9.72
C LEU A 22 16.50 14.17 -11.23
N ILE A 23 15.35 13.66 -11.65
CA ILE A 23 14.95 13.57 -13.07
C ILE A 23 13.92 14.65 -13.39
N LYS A 24 14.42 15.79 -13.90
CA LYS A 24 13.59 16.98 -14.20
C LYS A 24 12.66 16.80 -15.40
N SER A 25 13.05 16.02 -16.41
CA SER A 25 12.25 15.82 -17.63
C SER A 25 11.13 14.81 -17.39
N ASP A 26 9.89 15.18 -17.70
CA ASP A 26 8.71 14.32 -17.54
C ASP A 26 8.78 13.06 -18.40
N LYS A 27 9.28 13.20 -19.63
CA LYS A 27 9.49 12.06 -20.54
C LYS A 27 10.51 11.09 -19.96
N THR A 28 11.65 11.59 -19.49
CA THR A 28 12.71 10.75 -18.90
C THR A 28 12.23 10.09 -17.61
N TYR A 29 11.53 10.84 -16.75
CA TYR A 29 10.99 10.31 -15.50
C TYR A 29 9.98 9.18 -15.75
N HIS A 30 9.11 9.34 -16.75
CA HIS A 30 8.16 8.30 -17.14
C HIS A 30 8.85 7.01 -17.61
N TYR A 31 9.83 7.10 -18.51
CA TYR A 31 10.57 5.92 -18.94
C TYR A 31 11.39 5.31 -17.79
N PHE A 32 11.90 6.13 -16.88
CA PHE A 32 12.57 5.65 -15.68
C PHE A 32 11.63 4.84 -14.78
N LEU A 33 10.37 5.26 -14.58
CA LEU A 33 9.39 4.48 -13.82
C LEU A 33 9.07 3.15 -14.50
N ILE A 34 8.89 3.13 -15.83
CA ILE A 34 8.67 1.90 -16.59
C ILE A 34 9.86 0.95 -16.46
N ALA A 35 11.08 1.48 -16.67
CA ALA A 35 12.30 0.70 -16.55
C ALA A 35 12.47 0.14 -15.13
N SER A 36 12.23 0.96 -14.10
CA SER A 36 12.28 0.53 -12.70
C SER A 36 11.28 -0.59 -12.41
N LEU A 37 10.06 -0.50 -12.95
CA LEU A 37 9.03 -1.54 -12.77
C LEU A 37 9.46 -2.86 -13.40
N ILE A 38 9.98 -2.82 -14.63
CA ILE A 38 10.48 -4.02 -15.33
C ILE A 38 11.66 -4.62 -14.55
N VAL A 39 12.62 -3.78 -14.16
CA VAL A 39 13.79 -4.20 -13.37
C VAL A 39 13.30 -4.85 -12.09
N VAL A 40 12.60 -4.14 -11.21
CA VAL A 40 12.12 -4.67 -9.92
C VAL A 40 11.38 -5.99 -10.10
N THR A 41 10.51 -6.11 -11.10
CA THR A 41 9.82 -7.38 -11.41
C THR A 41 10.79 -8.52 -11.75
N ALA A 42 11.78 -8.27 -12.61
CA ALA A 42 12.73 -9.28 -13.08
C ALA A 42 13.76 -9.70 -12.02
N ILE A 43 14.27 -8.76 -11.22
CA ILE A 43 15.27 -9.04 -10.17
C ILE A 43 14.64 -9.61 -8.90
N SER A 44 13.36 -9.35 -8.61
CA SER A 44 12.73 -9.80 -7.35
C SER A 44 12.89 -11.30 -7.05
N PRO A 45 12.67 -12.24 -8.01
CA PRO A 45 12.88 -13.67 -7.77
C PRO A 45 14.32 -14.07 -7.44
N LEU A 46 15.30 -13.29 -7.90
CA LEU A 46 16.72 -13.52 -7.59
C LEU A 46 17.03 -13.05 -6.18
N LEU A 47 16.59 -11.84 -5.80
CA LEU A 47 16.79 -11.30 -4.46
C LEU A 47 16.13 -12.15 -3.37
N TRP A 48 15.02 -12.81 -3.68
CA TRP A 48 14.34 -13.66 -2.72
C TRP A 48 15.05 -14.97 -2.40
N LYS A 49 16.06 -15.35 -3.18
CA LYS A 49 16.90 -16.52 -2.92
C LYS A 49 18.14 -16.21 -2.06
N ILE A 50 18.45 -14.93 -1.87
CA ILE A 50 19.67 -14.50 -1.19
C ILE A 50 19.38 -14.28 0.30
N GLU A 51 20.16 -14.93 1.17
CA GLU A 51 20.07 -14.73 2.61
C GLU A 51 20.83 -13.47 3.04
N PHE A 52 20.20 -12.29 2.88
CA PHE A 52 20.82 -10.99 3.15
C PHE A 52 21.24 -10.80 4.61
N SER A 53 20.65 -11.53 5.57
CA SER A 53 21.04 -11.50 6.98
C SER A 53 22.48 -11.95 7.22
N LYS A 54 23.11 -12.66 6.26
CA LYS A 54 24.54 -13.00 6.32
C LYS A 54 25.48 -11.83 6.02
N TYR A 55 24.97 -10.79 5.35
CA TYR A 55 25.78 -9.67 4.84
C TYR A 55 25.35 -8.31 5.43
N LEU A 56 24.11 -8.20 5.88
CA LEU A 56 23.49 -6.96 6.35
C LEU A 56 22.78 -7.19 7.69
N PRO A 57 22.69 -6.15 8.54
CA PRO A 57 21.83 -6.19 9.73
C PRO A 57 20.40 -6.61 9.36
N ILE A 58 19.74 -7.39 10.22
CA ILE A 58 18.39 -7.92 10.00
C ILE A 58 17.39 -6.81 9.64
N ALA A 59 17.54 -5.63 10.26
CA ALA A 59 16.71 -4.46 9.99
C ALA A 59 16.74 -4.02 8.51
N ILE A 60 17.88 -4.16 7.84
CA ILE A 60 18.06 -3.81 6.42
C ILE A 60 17.74 -5.03 5.54
N ALA A 61 18.18 -6.23 5.94
CA ALA A 61 17.94 -7.46 5.19
C ALA A 61 16.44 -7.71 4.91
N ASN A 62 15.56 -7.34 5.85
CA ASN A 62 14.11 -7.50 5.74
C ASN A 62 13.43 -6.62 4.68
N TYR A 63 14.14 -5.63 4.11
CA TYR A 63 13.64 -4.86 2.97
C TYR A 63 13.81 -5.60 1.64
N PHE A 64 14.64 -6.64 1.55
CA PHE A 64 14.92 -7.33 0.29
C PHE A 64 14.03 -8.55 0.03
N ASN A 65 13.73 -9.32 1.08
CA ASN A 65 12.91 -10.54 0.96
C ASN A 65 12.25 -10.93 2.29
N ARG A 66 11.55 -12.07 2.28
CA ARG A 66 10.75 -12.56 3.41
C ARG A 66 11.45 -13.58 4.30
N ILE A 67 12.73 -13.89 4.07
CA ILE A 67 13.43 -14.99 4.76
C ILE A 67 13.39 -14.82 6.29
N ASN A 68 13.58 -13.60 6.80
CA ASN A 68 13.53 -13.33 8.25
C ASN A 68 12.17 -12.78 8.73
N GLY A 69 11.07 -13.19 8.09
CA GLY A 69 9.70 -12.92 8.55
C GLY A 69 9.09 -11.58 8.08
N SER A 70 9.76 -10.86 7.19
CA SER A 70 9.21 -9.65 6.57
C SER A 70 7.99 -9.94 5.70
N LEU A 71 6.88 -9.21 5.88
CA LEU A 71 5.66 -9.41 5.09
C LEU A 71 5.68 -8.56 3.81
N PHE A 72 6.23 -7.34 3.89
CA PHE A 72 6.24 -6.35 2.82
C PHE A 72 7.65 -5.85 2.47
N PRO A 73 8.57 -6.72 2.00
CA PRO A 73 9.86 -6.26 1.46
C PRO A 73 9.65 -5.35 0.23
N ILE A 74 10.62 -4.52 -0.12
CA ILE A 74 10.56 -3.63 -1.31
C ILE A 74 10.36 -4.45 -2.59
N PHE A 75 11.00 -5.61 -2.68
CA PHE A 75 10.92 -6.50 -3.83
C PHE A 75 9.85 -7.57 -3.56
N PRO A 76 8.77 -7.70 -4.35
CA PRO A 76 8.41 -6.92 -5.54
C PRO A 76 7.43 -5.78 -5.22
N TRP A 77 7.09 -5.55 -3.93
CA TRP A 77 5.96 -4.70 -3.54
C TRP A 77 6.07 -3.24 -4.04
N LEU A 78 7.28 -2.73 -4.29
CA LEU A 78 7.53 -1.43 -4.93
C LEU A 78 6.86 -1.30 -6.30
N ASN A 79 6.64 -2.41 -7.02
CA ASN A 79 5.99 -2.39 -8.33
C ASN A 79 4.59 -1.76 -8.29
N PHE A 80 3.83 -1.94 -7.20
CA PHE A 80 2.50 -1.32 -7.07
C PHE A 80 2.59 0.20 -7.05
N LEU A 81 3.60 0.77 -6.38
CA LEU A 81 3.79 2.22 -6.34
C LEU A 81 4.31 2.75 -7.68
N LEU A 82 5.22 2.04 -8.33
CA LEU A 82 5.71 2.39 -9.67
C LEU A 82 4.58 2.38 -10.71
N ALA A 83 3.75 1.33 -10.70
CA ALA A 83 2.58 1.24 -11.58
C ALA A 83 1.54 2.31 -11.26
N GLY A 84 1.31 2.61 -9.99
CA GLY A 84 0.47 3.74 -9.58
C GLY A 84 0.97 5.08 -10.13
N GLY A 85 2.29 5.32 -10.10
CA GLY A 85 2.89 6.53 -10.68
C GLY A 85 2.73 6.61 -12.20
N ILE A 86 2.93 5.49 -12.92
CA ILE A 86 2.71 5.40 -14.36
C ILE A 86 1.24 5.63 -14.71
N PHE A 87 0.33 4.96 -13.99
CA PHE A 87 -1.11 5.10 -14.14
C PHE A 87 -1.56 6.55 -13.91
N ALA A 88 -1.07 7.18 -12.84
CA ALA A 88 -1.42 8.56 -12.49
C ALA A 88 -1.07 9.54 -13.61
N LYS A 89 0.11 9.39 -14.24
CA LYS A 89 0.50 10.22 -15.39
C LYS A 89 -0.54 10.14 -16.52
N TYR A 90 -0.84 8.92 -16.98
CA TYR A 90 -1.78 8.73 -18.09
C TYR A 90 -3.21 9.11 -17.73
N PHE A 91 -3.63 8.88 -16.48
CA PHE A 91 -4.94 9.31 -16.01
C PHE A 91 -5.09 10.83 -16.02
N VAL A 92 -4.07 11.56 -15.57
CA VAL A 92 -4.06 13.04 -15.61
C VAL A 92 -4.06 13.55 -17.05
N GLU A 93 -3.22 13.01 -17.93
CA GLU A 93 -3.20 13.37 -19.35
C GLU A 93 -4.55 13.12 -20.03
N ALA A 94 -5.18 11.97 -19.76
CA ALA A 94 -6.51 11.66 -20.27
C ALA A 94 -7.57 12.63 -19.76
N ARG A 95 -7.47 13.06 -18.50
CA ARG A 95 -8.39 14.04 -17.91
C ARG A 95 -8.24 15.43 -18.53
N GLU A 96 -7.01 15.88 -18.78
CA GLU A 96 -6.73 17.14 -19.48
C GLU A 96 -7.29 17.15 -20.91
N GLN A 97 -7.32 15.97 -21.56
CA GLN A 97 -7.86 15.78 -22.90
C GLN A 97 -9.37 15.46 -22.92
N ASN A 98 -10.04 15.44 -21.76
CA ASN A 98 -11.44 14.99 -21.60
C ASN A 98 -11.70 13.55 -22.10
N GLU A 99 -10.67 12.70 -22.11
CA GLU A 99 -10.76 11.27 -22.45
C GLU A 99 -10.71 10.36 -21.20
N GLU A 100 -10.89 10.89 -19.99
CA GLU A 100 -10.76 10.13 -18.72
C GLU A 100 -11.63 8.86 -18.69
N GLU A 101 -12.88 8.94 -19.14
CA GLU A 101 -13.83 7.82 -19.17
C GLU A 101 -13.39 6.71 -20.12
N LYS A 102 -12.87 7.10 -21.29
CA LYS A 102 -12.34 6.18 -22.29
C LYS A 102 -11.06 5.50 -21.79
N PHE A 103 -10.18 6.27 -21.16
CA PHE A 103 -8.95 5.75 -20.56
C PHE A 103 -9.26 4.74 -19.44
N ILE A 104 -10.07 5.13 -18.46
CA ILE A 104 -10.36 4.29 -17.30
C ILE A 104 -11.13 3.02 -17.70
N SER A 105 -12.06 3.11 -18.66
CA SER A 105 -12.78 1.94 -19.18
C SER A 105 -11.84 0.97 -19.88
N LYS A 106 -10.91 1.47 -20.71
CA LYS A 106 -9.89 0.63 -21.36
C LYS A 106 -8.97 -0.04 -20.34
N VAL A 107 -8.51 0.71 -19.34
CA VAL A 107 -7.65 0.16 -18.28
C VAL A 107 -8.40 -0.85 -17.42
N ALA A 108 -9.68 -0.64 -17.14
CA ALA A 108 -10.53 -1.60 -16.42
C ALA A 108 -10.73 -2.89 -17.21
N ILE A 109 -10.99 -2.80 -18.52
CA ILE A 109 -11.12 -3.97 -19.41
C ILE A 109 -9.78 -4.72 -19.47
N ALA A 110 -8.67 -4.02 -19.68
CA ALA A 110 -7.33 -4.63 -19.65
C ALA A 110 -7.04 -5.28 -18.28
N GLY A 111 -7.44 -4.62 -17.19
CA GLY A 111 -7.36 -5.12 -15.83
C GLY A 111 -8.18 -6.39 -15.62
N LEU A 112 -9.40 -6.45 -16.15
CA LEU A 112 -10.26 -7.62 -16.09
C LEU A 112 -9.70 -8.78 -16.91
N ILE A 113 -9.19 -8.50 -18.12
CA ILE A 113 -8.54 -9.52 -18.95
C ILE A 113 -7.31 -10.09 -18.24
N THR A 114 -6.42 -9.23 -17.74
CA THR A 114 -5.21 -9.66 -17.03
C THR A 114 -5.53 -10.43 -15.76
N LEU A 115 -6.53 -9.98 -14.99
CA LEU A 115 -7.06 -10.69 -13.82
C LEU A 115 -7.51 -12.10 -14.18
N LEU A 116 -8.45 -12.24 -15.13
CA LEU A 116 -9.05 -13.52 -15.48
C LEU A 116 -8.02 -14.46 -16.10
N PHE A 117 -7.20 -13.94 -17.01
CA PHE A 117 -6.15 -14.70 -17.68
C PHE A 117 -5.11 -15.25 -16.70
N TRP A 118 -4.65 -14.44 -15.73
CA TRP A 118 -3.68 -14.88 -14.74
C TRP A 118 -4.25 -15.63 -13.55
N SER A 119 -5.54 -15.50 -13.25
CA SER A 119 -6.19 -16.42 -12.31
C SER A 119 -6.09 -17.87 -12.80
N PHE A 120 -6.17 -18.07 -14.12
CA PHE A 120 -6.01 -19.37 -14.76
C PHE A 120 -4.58 -19.93 -14.65
N PHE A 121 -3.56 -19.10 -14.44
CA PHE A 121 -2.19 -19.56 -14.23
C PHE A 121 -2.05 -20.47 -12.99
N TYR A 122 -2.91 -20.26 -12.00
CA TYR A 122 -2.93 -21.05 -10.75
C TYR A 122 -3.92 -22.24 -10.78
N SER A 123 -4.57 -22.50 -11.92
CA SER A 123 -5.53 -23.61 -12.09
C SER A 123 -4.91 -25.01 -12.12
N GLY A 124 -3.58 -25.11 -12.11
CA GLY A 124 -2.85 -26.38 -12.17
C GLY A 124 -2.43 -26.83 -13.58
N LEU A 125 -2.74 -26.04 -14.61
CA LEU A 125 -2.34 -26.32 -16.00
C LEU A 125 -0.88 -26.00 -16.32
N PHE A 126 -0.23 -25.19 -15.49
CA PHE A 126 1.17 -24.80 -15.66
C PHE A 126 2.09 -25.63 -14.77
N SER A 127 3.34 -25.79 -15.20
CA SER A 127 4.33 -26.59 -14.46
C SER A 127 4.59 -26.02 -13.06
N LYS A 128 4.78 -26.92 -12.09
CA LYS A 128 5.09 -26.53 -10.70
C LYS A 128 6.34 -25.66 -10.60
N THR A 129 7.31 -25.84 -11.49
CA THR A 129 8.54 -25.04 -11.55
C THR A 129 8.25 -23.56 -11.84
N LEU A 130 7.28 -23.26 -12.70
CA LEU A 130 6.89 -21.88 -13.03
C LEU A 130 6.01 -21.25 -11.96
N THR A 131 5.07 -22.00 -11.40
CA THR A 131 4.14 -21.49 -10.37
C THR A 131 4.81 -21.28 -9.02
N SER A 132 5.87 -22.04 -8.71
CA SER A 132 6.58 -21.97 -7.42
C SER A 132 7.67 -20.88 -7.35
N ILE A 133 7.85 -20.05 -8.39
CA ILE A 133 8.78 -18.93 -8.34
C ILE A 133 8.30 -17.90 -7.31
N LEU A 134 9.16 -17.52 -6.37
CA LEU A 134 8.85 -16.54 -5.33
C LEU A 134 9.77 -15.31 -5.44
N PRO A 135 9.22 -14.08 -5.50
CA PRO A 135 7.81 -13.78 -5.70
C PRO A 135 7.42 -13.99 -7.17
N ASN A 136 6.23 -14.55 -7.43
CA ASN A 136 5.81 -14.82 -8.80
C ASN A 136 5.40 -13.50 -9.50
N PRO A 137 5.94 -13.15 -10.69
CA PRO A 137 5.48 -11.96 -11.44
C PRO A 137 3.99 -11.99 -11.77
N VAL A 138 3.41 -13.18 -11.97
CA VAL A 138 1.98 -13.37 -12.25
C VAL A 138 1.12 -12.90 -11.06
N PHE A 139 1.57 -13.14 -9.83
CA PHE A 139 0.90 -12.67 -8.61
C PHE A 139 0.73 -11.15 -8.58
N TYR A 140 1.76 -10.43 -9.03
CA TYR A 140 1.70 -8.98 -9.14
C TYR A 140 0.71 -8.53 -10.24
N LEU A 141 0.79 -9.13 -11.43
CA LEU A 141 -0.04 -8.77 -12.57
C LEU A 141 -1.54 -9.04 -12.33
N GLU A 142 -1.89 -10.17 -11.72
CA GLU A 142 -3.26 -10.48 -11.31
C GLU A 142 -3.81 -9.42 -10.35
N ARG A 143 -3.01 -9.04 -9.34
CA ARG A 143 -3.38 -8.00 -8.37
C ARG A 143 -3.49 -6.61 -8.96
N LEU A 144 -2.68 -6.29 -9.97
CA LEU A 144 -2.83 -5.06 -10.71
C LEU A 144 -4.18 -5.01 -11.45
N GLY A 145 -4.65 -6.15 -11.97
CA GLY A 145 -5.98 -6.31 -12.55
C GLY A 145 -7.11 -5.97 -11.56
N TYR A 146 -7.06 -6.52 -10.34
CA TYR A 146 -8.00 -6.16 -9.26
C TYR A 146 -8.00 -4.65 -9.00
N ILE A 147 -6.83 -4.02 -8.91
CA ILE A 147 -6.70 -2.59 -8.63
C ILE A 147 -7.36 -1.74 -9.72
N PHE A 148 -7.15 -2.05 -11.00
CA PHE A 148 -7.76 -1.29 -12.10
C PHE A 148 -9.27 -1.43 -12.16
N VAL A 149 -9.81 -2.63 -11.91
CA VAL A 149 -11.25 -2.85 -11.83
C VAL A 149 -11.87 -2.10 -10.64
N LEU A 150 -11.23 -2.15 -9.47
CA LEU A 150 -11.66 -1.41 -8.28
C LEU A 150 -11.61 0.11 -8.52
N PHE A 151 -10.55 0.60 -9.16
CA PHE A 151 -10.41 2.02 -9.49
C PHE A 151 -11.55 2.50 -10.42
N TYR A 152 -11.93 1.69 -11.40
CA TYR A 152 -13.09 1.97 -12.25
C TYR A 152 -14.41 2.07 -11.47
N PHE A 153 -14.66 1.13 -10.55
CA PHE A 153 -15.83 1.23 -9.68
C PHE A 153 -15.81 2.48 -8.80
N CYS A 154 -14.65 2.82 -8.22
CA CYS A 154 -14.50 4.06 -7.46
C CYS A 154 -14.80 5.30 -8.30
N TRP A 155 -14.33 5.34 -9.55
CA TRP A 155 -14.59 6.45 -10.47
C TRP A 155 -16.07 6.53 -10.88
N LEU A 156 -16.76 5.41 -11.11
CA LEU A 156 -18.20 5.41 -11.38
C LEU A 156 -19.00 5.99 -10.20
N VAL A 157 -18.61 5.62 -8.97
CA VAL A 157 -19.23 6.16 -7.75
C VAL A 157 -18.96 7.66 -7.63
N ASP A 158 -17.73 8.11 -7.89
CA ASP A 158 -17.37 9.53 -7.86
C ASP A 158 -18.17 10.34 -8.89
N LYS A 159 -18.26 9.85 -10.14
CA LYS A 159 -19.04 10.46 -11.22
C LYS A 159 -20.54 10.53 -10.91
N LYS A 160 -21.10 9.51 -10.26
CA LYS A 160 -22.55 9.44 -9.97
C LYS A 160 -22.97 10.26 -8.75
N PHE A 161 -22.15 10.29 -7.70
CA PHE A 161 -22.56 10.83 -6.40
C PHE A 161 -21.84 12.13 -5.98
N ASP A 162 -20.94 12.67 -6.81
CA ASP A 162 -20.09 13.85 -6.52
C ASP A 162 -19.57 13.82 -5.07
N VAL A 163 -18.72 12.84 -4.78
CA VAL A 163 -18.42 12.34 -3.42
C VAL A 163 -17.59 13.36 -2.60
N LYS A 164 -17.35 14.57 -3.11
CA LYS A 164 -16.50 15.65 -2.56
C LYS A 164 -16.69 15.95 -1.07
N LYS A 165 -17.86 15.69 -0.50
CA LYS A 165 -18.19 15.93 0.93
C LYS A 165 -18.57 14.64 1.69
N SER A 166 -18.05 13.49 1.29
CA SER A 166 -18.30 12.23 1.97
C SER A 166 -17.35 12.00 3.15
N PHE A 167 -17.87 11.41 4.24
CA PHE A 167 -17.07 10.90 5.36
C PHE A 167 -16.04 9.87 4.90
N VAL A 168 -16.31 9.18 3.77
CA VAL A 168 -15.38 8.23 3.15
C VAL A 168 -14.12 8.96 2.65
N LEU A 169 -14.26 10.15 2.07
CA LEU A 169 -13.11 10.95 1.64
C LEU A 169 -12.33 11.49 2.84
N ASP A 170 -13.01 11.88 3.92
CA ASP A 170 -12.32 12.30 5.15
C ASP A 170 -11.49 11.16 5.75
N ALA A 171 -12.02 9.93 5.77
CA ALA A 171 -11.28 8.75 6.20
C ALA A 171 -10.13 8.39 5.24
N SER A 172 -10.34 8.50 3.92
CA SER A 172 -9.33 8.20 2.89
C SER A 172 -8.11 9.14 2.95
N ARG A 173 -8.34 10.44 3.18
CA ARG A 173 -7.28 11.44 3.37
C ARG A 173 -6.37 11.13 4.56
N GLU A 174 -6.92 10.46 5.57
CA GLU A 174 -6.21 10.05 6.79
C GLU A 174 -5.97 8.53 6.84
N SER A 175 -5.95 7.87 5.68
CA SER A 175 -5.81 6.42 5.56
C SER A 175 -4.57 5.87 6.25
N LEU A 176 -3.46 6.63 6.28
CA LEU A 176 -2.24 6.23 7.00
C LEU A 176 -2.46 6.13 8.51
N LEU A 177 -3.15 7.12 9.09
CA LEU A 177 -3.50 7.13 10.51
C LEU A 177 -4.48 6.02 10.81
N VAL A 178 -5.52 5.86 9.99
CA VAL A 178 -6.51 4.79 10.12
C VAL A 178 -5.82 3.43 10.07
N TYR A 179 -4.90 3.24 9.12
CA TYR A 179 -4.13 2.00 8.98
C TYR A 179 -3.30 1.68 10.24
N TRP A 180 -2.48 2.63 10.68
CA TRP A 180 -1.62 2.44 11.83
C TRP A 180 -2.43 2.23 13.12
N LEU A 181 -3.47 3.04 13.34
CA LEU A 181 -4.25 3.03 14.57
C LEU A 181 -5.06 1.74 14.74
N HIS A 182 -5.73 1.24 13.69
CA HIS A 182 -6.52 0.01 13.82
C HIS A 182 -5.63 -1.22 14.08
N LEU A 183 -4.43 -1.28 13.48
CA LEU A 183 -3.46 -2.34 13.78
C LEU A 183 -2.97 -2.28 15.21
N ILE A 184 -2.69 -1.08 15.72
CA ILE A 184 -2.31 -0.88 17.12
C ILE A 184 -3.43 -1.31 18.05
N ILE A 185 -4.68 -0.98 17.75
CA ILE A 185 -5.83 -1.39 18.58
C ILE A 185 -5.97 -2.93 18.61
N ILE A 186 -5.83 -3.59 17.46
CA ILE A 186 -6.04 -5.05 17.34
C ILE A 186 -4.82 -5.84 17.85
N TYR A 187 -3.63 -5.49 17.38
CA TYR A 187 -2.40 -6.27 17.56
C TYR A 187 -1.42 -5.66 18.57
N GLY A 188 -1.64 -4.42 19.00
CA GLY A 188 -0.79 -3.77 20.00
C GLY A 188 -0.88 -4.47 21.36
N VAL A 189 0.27 -4.63 22.00
CA VAL A 189 0.45 -5.41 23.23
C VAL A 189 0.20 -4.55 24.47
N PHE A 190 -0.99 -3.97 24.58
CA PHE A 190 -1.34 -3.06 25.68
C PHE A 190 -1.97 -3.77 26.89
N TRP A 191 -2.55 -4.95 26.69
CA TRP A 191 -3.41 -5.59 27.68
C TRP A 191 -2.66 -6.66 28.46
N SER A 192 -1.76 -6.22 29.34
CA SER A 192 -0.94 -7.09 30.20
C SER A 192 -0.04 -8.05 29.41
N GLY A 193 0.68 -7.54 28.41
CA GLY A 193 1.55 -8.37 27.56
C GLY A 193 0.80 -9.17 26.48
N LYS A 194 -0.51 -8.98 26.31
CA LYS A 194 -1.31 -9.60 25.24
C LYS A 194 -1.96 -8.55 24.35
N SER A 195 -2.12 -8.88 23.07
CA SER A 195 -2.91 -8.09 22.12
C SER A 195 -4.40 -8.39 22.26
N LEU A 196 -5.24 -7.50 21.72
CA LEU A 196 -6.69 -7.71 21.68
C LEU A 196 -7.03 -8.97 20.86
N ALA A 197 -6.35 -9.15 19.72
CA ALA A 197 -6.46 -10.36 18.90
C ALA A 197 -6.11 -11.64 19.69
N SER A 198 -5.07 -11.60 20.52
CA SER A 198 -4.67 -12.75 21.34
C SER A 198 -5.64 -13.04 22.49
N ARG A 199 -6.27 -12.00 23.08
CA ARG A 199 -7.23 -12.18 24.18
C ARG A 199 -8.57 -12.74 23.71
N ILE A 200 -9.07 -12.24 22.59
CA ILE A 200 -10.34 -12.69 22.03
C ILE A 200 -10.14 -14.06 21.35
N GLY A 201 -9.05 -14.23 20.60
CA GLY A 201 -8.82 -15.45 19.82
C GLY A 201 -9.88 -15.68 18.74
N MET A 202 -9.97 -16.90 18.25
CA MET A 202 -10.94 -17.33 17.22
C MET A 202 -12.27 -17.78 17.86
N THR A 203 -12.82 -16.98 18.78
CA THR A 203 -14.00 -17.34 19.59
C THR A 203 -15.28 -16.60 19.20
N MET A 204 -15.16 -15.49 18.46
CA MET A 204 -16.31 -14.66 18.09
C MET A 204 -17.18 -15.34 17.03
N ASN A 205 -18.50 -15.28 17.21
CA ASN A 205 -19.44 -15.65 16.16
C ASN A 205 -19.54 -14.57 15.06
N VAL A 206 -20.20 -14.88 13.94
CA VAL A 206 -20.30 -13.96 12.79
C VAL A 206 -20.95 -12.62 13.16
N ILE A 207 -21.95 -12.63 14.05
CA ILE A 207 -22.68 -11.43 14.46
C ILE A 207 -21.78 -10.53 15.32
N GLU A 208 -21.09 -11.12 16.29
CA GLU A 208 -20.13 -10.42 17.15
C GLU A 208 -18.97 -9.85 16.33
N ALA A 209 -18.42 -10.64 15.41
CA ALA A 209 -17.34 -10.20 14.53
C ALA A 209 -17.78 -9.04 13.63
N THR A 210 -19.01 -9.10 13.11
CA THR A 210 -19.60 -8.02 12.31
C THR A 210 -19.80 -6.77 13.16
N GLY A 211 -20.35 -6.91 14.37
CA GLY A 211 -20.54 -5.81 15.31
C GLY A 211 -19.23 -5.12 15.69
N ALA A 212 -18.20 -5.89 16.03
CA ALA A 212 -16.87 -5.35 16.33
C ALA A 212 -16.22 -4.67 15.12
N THR A 213 -16.42 -5.20 13.91
CA THR A 213 -15.92 -4.59 12.66
C THR A 213 -16.60 -3.24 12.41
N ILE A 214 -17.92 -3.16 12.53
CA ILE A 214 -18.67 -1.90 12.36
C ILE A 214 -18.23 -0.89 13.43
N MET A 215 -18.08 -1.32 14.68
CA MET A 215 -17.59 -0.47 15.76
C MET A 215 -16.19 0.08 15.47
N LEU A 216 -15.27 -0.77 15.01
CA LEU A 216 -13.92 -0.36 14.65
C LEU A 216 -13.93 0.64 13.48
N ILE A 217 -14.74 0.40 12.44
CA ILE A 217 -14.90 1.32 11.31
C ILE A 217 -15.40 2.69 11.80
N ALA A 218 -16.42 2.71 12.66
CA ALA A 218 -16.96 3.94 13.22
C ALA A 218 -15.90 4.71 14.03
N LEU A 219 -15.14 4.02 14.89
CA LEU A 219 -14.03 4.60 15.63
C LEU A 219 -12.95 5.18 14.71
N MET A 220 -12.60 4.49 13.63
CA MET A 220 -11.61 4.97 12.67
C MET A 220 -12.07 6.20 11.90
N ILE A 221 -13.35 6.25 11.50
CA ILE A 221 -13.93 7.43 10.86
C ILE A 221 -13.93 8.62 11.82
N LEU A 222 -14.28 8.41 13.09
CA LEU A 222 -14.23 9.45 14.13
C LEU A 222 -12.81 9.95 14.34
N ALA A 223 -11.84 9.05 14.47
CA ALA A 223 -10.42 9.39 14.63
C ALA A 223 -9.91 10.21 13.43
N ALA A 224 -10.23 9.78 12.20
CA ALA A 224 -9.87 10.51 10.97
C ALA A 224 -10.48 11.92 10.93
N LYS A 225 -11.76 12.06 11.30
CA LYS A 225 -12.44 13.37 11.34
C LYS A 225 -11.83 14.30 12.39
N LEU A 226 -11.59 13.80 13.60
CA LEU A 226 -10.96 14.57 14.67
C LEU A 226 -9.55 15.02 14.25
N TRP A 227 -8.76 14.11 13.70
CA TRP A 227 -7.41 14.39 13.23
C TRP A 227 -7.39 15.43 12.10
N GLY A 228 -8.27 15.27 11.11
CA GLY A 228 -8.44 16.23 10.02
C GLY A 228 -8.93 17.60 10.50
N TRP A 229 -9.79 17.64 11.52
CA TRP A 229 -10.25 18.88 12.14
C TRP A 229 -9.13 19.60 12.90
N VAL A 230 -8.34 18.89 13.72
CA VAL A 230 -7.20 19.46 14.45
C VAL A 230 -6.20 20.08 13.48
N LYS A 231 -5.89 19.39 12.36
CA LYS A 231 -5.02 19.91 11.29
C LYS A 231 -5.49 21.25 10.73
N LYS A 232 -6.79 21.36 10.46
CA LYS A 232 -7.39 22.59 9.89
C LYS A 232 -7.46 23.71 10.92
N LYS A 233 -7.74 23.40 12.19
CA LYS A 233 -7.86 24.39 13.26
C LYS A 233 -6.51 24.94 13.72
N TYR A 234 -5.46 24.12 13.72
CA TYR A 234 -4.12 24.50 14.20
C TYR A 234 -3.03 24.27 13.15
N PRO A 235 -3.10 24.93 11.98
CA PRO A 235 -2.19 24.68 10.86
C PRO A 235 -0.72 25.00 11.17
N MET A 236 -0.46 25.92 12.10
CA MET A 236 0.91 26.31 12.50
C MET A 236 1.51 25.33 13.52
N TYR A 237 0.73 24.90 14.52
CA TYR A 237 1.22 24.07 15.63
C TYR A 237 1.26 22.58 15.29
N PHE A 238 0.32 22.12 14.46
CA PHE A 238 0.19 20.70 14.16
C PHE A 238 1.43 20.09 13.47
N PRO A 239 2.03 20.73 12.43
CA PRO A 239 3.26 20.21 11.83
C PRO A 239 4.44 20.20 12.79
N ILE A 240 4.54 21.19 13.69
CA ILE A 240 5.58 21.25 14.71
C ILE A 240 5.41 20.09 15.70
N PHE A 241 4.19 19.87 16.19
CA PHE A 241 3.85 18.74 17.04
C PHE A 241 4.24 17.40 16.41
N VAL A 242 3.85 17.16 15.15
CA VAL A 242 4.19 15.91 14.43
C VAL A 242 5.70 15.75 14.28
N LYS A 243 6.43 16.82 13.94
CA LYS A 243 7.90 16.78 13.83
C LYS A 243 8.57 16.47 15.16
N VAL A 244 8.13 17.10 16.25
CA VAL A 244 8.66 16.87 17.59
C VAL A 244 8.37 15.45 18.03
N ALA A 245 7.13 14.96 17.86
CA ALA A 245 6.76 13.59 18.19
C ALA A 245 7.57 12.56 17.40
N ALA A 246 7.78 12.80 16.10
CA ALA A 246 8.62 11.95 15.26
C ALA A 246 10.09 11.96 15.73
N ALA A 247 10.65 13.13 16.02
CA ALA A 247 12.03 13.25 16.52
C ALA A 247 12.20 12.53 17.86
N VAL A 248 11.26 12.69 18.80
CA VAL A 248 11.25 12.00 20.08
C VAL A 248 11.17 10.49 19.87
N MET A 249 10.30 9.99 19.00
CA MET A 249 10.21 8.56 18.69
C MET A 249 11.50 8.00 18.08
N VAL A 250 12.16 8.76 17.19
CA VAL A 250 13.45 8.36 16.61
C VAL A 250 14.54 8.33 17.69
N ILE A 251 14.60 9.33 18.56
CA ILE A 251 15.55 9.38 19.66
C ILE A 251 15.33 8.21 20.62
N LEU A 252 14.08 7.96 21.04
CA LEU A 252 13.73 6.82 21.89
C LEU A 252 14.11 5.49 21.24
N PHE A 253 13.89 5.34 19.93
CA PHE A 253 14.28 4.15 19.17
C PHE A 253 15.79 3.89 19.14
N PHE A 254 16.62 4.94 19.10
CA PHE A 254 18.08 4.77 19.15
C PHE A 254 18.61 4.56 20.58
N ILE A 255 17.84 4.93 21.61
CA ILE A 255 18.21 4.76 23.02
C ILE A 255 17.76 3.39 23.57
N SER A 256 16.69 2.81 23.02
CA SER A 256 16.14 1.49 23.37
C SER A 256 16.79 0.35 22.60
#